data_AF-A0A6L7X2B9-F1
#
_entry.id   AF-A0A6L7X2B9-F1
#
_cell.length_a   1.000
_cell.length_b   1.000
_cell.length_c   1.000
_cell.angle_alpha   90.00
_cell.angle_beta   90.00
_cell.angle_gamma   90.00
#
_symmetry.space_group_name_H-M   'P 1'
#
loop_
_entity.id
_entity.type
_entity.pdbx_description
1 polymer ?
#
loop_
_entity_poly.entity_id
_entity_poly.type
_entity_poly.pdbx_seq_one_letter_code
_entity_poly.pdbx_strand_id
1 'polypeptide(L)'
;MSAGGAAAGAGARADGWQGEARRVLIPVDEGKRVTEAKPRTRRRSLAGLTAALERATTRGGQARAHYELGLFHDNNGREARAIPHYREALALDIDPAVVPEALAWLASSLFKTGQPREASLRAGQALRLTTDPSLEGLLRRLLRRIDRAVDESQ
;
A
#
# COMPACT_ATOMS: atom_id res chain seq x y z
N MET A 1 -2.54 95.58 -5.10
CA MET A 1 -3.09 95.26 -3.75
C MET A 1 -2.70 93.83 -3.44
N SER A 2 -2.10 93.64 -2.25
CA SER A 2 -1.80 92.44 -1.44
C SER A 2 -2.07 91.05 -2.02
N ALA A 3 -1.35 89.97 -1.71
CA ALA A 3 -0.15 89.65 -0.94
C ALA A 3 0.00 88.11 -1.04
N GLY A 4 1.18 87.57 -0.70
CA GLY A 4 1.42 86.14 -0.48
C GLY A 4 1.85 85.42 -1.75
N GLY A 5 3.01 84.80 -1.84
CA GLY A 5 3.61 83.85 -0.90
C GLY A 5 3.86 82.59 -1.75
N ALA A 6 5.08 82.41 -2.25
CA ALA A 6 6.13 81.57 -1.65
C ALA A 6 6.11 80.12 -2.19
N ALA A 7 7.32 79.68 -2.55
CA ALA A 7 7.80 78.32 -2.79
C ALA A 7 7.29 77.63 -4.09
N ALA A 8 8.13 77.33 -5.08
CA ALA A 8 9.24 76.36 -5.06
C ALA A 8 8.73 74.98 -4.61
N GLY A 9 8.86 73.89 -5.34
CA GLY A 9 9.59 73.54 -6.54
C GLY A 9 9.30 72.05 -6.82
N ALA A 10 9.82 71.57 -7.94
CA ALA A 10 9.86 70.18 -8.40
C ALA A 10 9.90 69.11 -7.28
N GLY A 11 9.38 67.90 -7.44
CA GLY A 11 9.12 67.11 -8.62
C GLY A 11 9.03 65.65 -8.18
N ALA A 12 8.40 64.85 -9.02
CA ALA A 12 7.92 63.49 -8.82
C ALA A 12 8.85 62.43 -8.19
N ARG A 13 8.21 61.57 -7.39
CA ARG A 13 8.28 60.08 -7.31
C ARG A 13 9.59 59.40 -6.88
N ALA A 14 9.52 58.61 -5.79
CA ALA A 14 9.56 57.14 -5.79
C ALA A 14 9.57 56.59 -4.35
N ASP A 15 8.79 55.53 -4.13
CA ASP A 15 9.09 54.31 -3.37
C ASP A 15 10.00 54.35 -2.14
N GLY A 16 9.51 53.80 -1.03
CA GLY A 16 10.36 53.29 0.04
C GLY A 16 9.71 53.32 1.40
N TRP A 17 8.97 52.26 1.75
CA TRP A 17 8.51 51.99 3.10
C TRP A 17 9.67 52.01 4.10
N GLN A 18 9.54 52.84 5.14
CA GLN A 18 10.39 52.76 6.33
C GLN A 18 9.82 51.73 7.30
N GLY A 19 10.69 50.84 7.78
CA GLY A 19 10.37 49.84 8.79
C GLY A 19 11.62 49.03 9.13
N GLU A 20 12.47 49.59 10.00
CA GLU A 20 13.63 48.91 10.57
C GLU A 20 13.18 47.69 11.41
N ALA A 21 13.61 46.50 11.01
CA ALA A 21 13.62 45.33 11.88
C ALA A 21 15.05 44.76 11.90
N ARG A 22 15.62 44.75 13.11
CA ARG A 22 16.99 44.36 13.43
C ARG A 22 17.35 42.99 12.85
N ARG A 23 18.46 42.95 12.12
CA ARG A 23 19.07 41.76 11.53
C ARG A 23 19.72 40.92 12.64
N VAL A 24 19.07 39.83 13.05
CA VAL A 24 19.75 38.74 13.77
C VAL A 24 20.34 37.81 12.72
N LEU A 25 21.66 37.84 12.59
CA LEU A 25 22.43 36.89 11.79
C LEU A 25 22.41 35.52 12.50
N ILE A 26 21.76 34.53 11.87
CA ILE A 26 22.02 33.11 12.16
C ILE A 26 22.59 32.51 10.87
N PRO A 27 23.87 32.11 10.84
CA PRO A 27 24.37 31.29 9.74
C PRO A 27 24.01 29.84 10.05
N VAL A 28 23.22 29.20 9.19
CA VAL A 28 23.12 27.74 9.15
C VAL A 28 23.47 27.24 7.76
N ASP A 29 24.73 26.84 7.71
CA ASP A 29 25.40 25.77 6.97
C ASP A 29 24.63 25.00 5.90
N GLU A 30 25.37 24.72 4.85
CA GLU A 30 25.00 24.12 3.58
C GLU A 30 24.46 22.68 3.69
N GLY A 31 23.62 22.33 2.71
CA GLY A 31 23.79 21.03 2.06
C GLY A 31 23.33 19.81 2.83
N LYS A 32 22.04 19.71 3.16
CA LYS A 32 21.39 18.40 3.19
C LYS A 32 20.38 18.31 2.06
N ARG A 33 20.81 17.66 0.97
CA ARG A 33 19.90 17.05 0.00
C ARG A 33 18.85 16.30 0.81
N VAL A 34 17.61 16.78 0.78
CA VAL A 34 16.47 15.98 1.20
C VAL A 34 16.44 14.82 0.19
N THR A 35 17.10 13.72 0.52
CA THR A 35 16.85 12.47 -0.17
C THR A 35 15.35 12.24 0.00
N GLU A 36 14.60 12.26 -1.10
CA GLU A 36 13.24 11.73 -1.13
C GLU A 36 13.33 10.30 -0.58
N ALA A 37 13.08 10.18 0.72
CA ALA A 37 12.90 8.90 1.34
C ALA A 37 11.69 8.31 0.62
N LYS A 38 11.88 7.18 -0.09
CA LYS A 38 10.78 6.33 -0.57
C LYS A 38 9.71 6.37 0.51
N PRO A 39 8.44 6.73 0.20
CA PRO A 39 7.42 6.94 1.20
C PRO A 39 7.48 5.75 2.14
N ARG A 40 7.73 5.99 3.44
CA ARG A 40 7.74 4.94 4.45
C ARG A 40 6.35 4.35 4.38
N THR A 41 6.21 3.25 3.62
CA THR A 41 4.93 2.63 3.30
C THR A 41 4.18 2.54 4.61
N ARG A 42 3.08 3.29 4.77
CA ARG A 42 2.30 3.27 6.00
C ARG A 42 2.12 1.79 6.34
N ARG A 43 2.71 1.33 7.44
CA ARG A 43 2.59 -0.07 7.86
C ARG A 43 1.09 -0.32 7.91
N ARG A 44 0.58 -1.16 7.00
CA ARG A 44 -0.85 -1.44 6.90
C ARG A 44 -1.28 -1.92 8.29
N SER A 45 -2.11 -1.15 8.97
CA SER A 45 -2.65 -1.53 10.27
C SER A 45 -3.92 -2.31 10.04
N LEU A 46 -4.20 -3.27 10.93
CA LEU A 46 -5.46 -4.02 10.88
C LEU A 46 -6.66 -3.05 10.85
N ALA A 47 -6.65 -2.06 11.74
CA ALA A 47 -7.70 -1.03 11.82
C ALA A 47 -7.89 -0.25 10.50
N GLY A 48 -6.80 0.06 9.80
CA GLY A 48 -6.90 0.75 8.52
C GLY A 48 -7.51 -0.11 7.41
N LEU A 49 -7.21 -1.42 7.43
CA LEU A 49 -7.75 -2.37 6.46
C LEU A 49 -9.21 -2.73 6.75
N THR A 50 -9.59 -2.88 8.02
CA THR A 50 -10.99 -3.10 8.41
C THR A 50 -11.85 -1.87 8.08
N ALA A 51 -11.36 -0.66 8.37
CA ALA A 51 -12.04 0.58 7.97
C ALA A 51 -12.10 0.76 6.45
N ALA A 52 -11.16 0.19 5.68
CA ALA A 52 -11.25 0.18 4.22
C ALA A 52 -12.36 -0.76 3.74
N LEU A 53 -12.50 -1.93 4.37
CA LEU A 53 -13.60 -2.86 4.09
C LEU A 53 -14.97 -2.26 4.42
N GLU A 54 -15.11 -1.65 5.59
CA GLU A 54 -16.37 -1.01 6.03
C GLU A 54 -16.81 0.14 5.09
N ARG A 55 -15.85 0.87 4.52
CA ARG A 55 -16.12 1.96 3.57
C ARG A 55 -16.33 1.49 2.14
N ALA A 56 -16.02 0.23 1.82
CA ALA A 56 -16.14 -0.27 0.47
C ALA A 56 -17.62 -0.51 0.13
N THR A 57 -18.16 0.31 -0.76
CA THR A 57 -19.56 0.22 -1.20
C THR A 57 -19.75 -0.67 -2.42
N THR A 58 -18.66 -0.99 -3.14
CA THR A 58 -18.70 -1.81 -4.35
C THR A 58 -18.23 -3.23 -4.07
N ARG A 59 -18.71 -4.20 -4.84
CA ARG A 59 -18.30 -5.61 -4.74
C ARG A 59 -16.78 -5.76 -4.96
N GLY A 60 -16.23 -5.13 -5.99
CA GLY A 60 -14.79 -5.15 -6.26
C GLY A 60 -13.95 -4.44 -5.18
N GLY A 61 -14.47 -3.37 -4.57
CA GLY A 61 -13.81 -2.70 -3.45
C GLY A 61 -13.74 -3.59 -2.21
N GLN A 62 -14.84 -4.28 -1.88
CA GLN A 62 -14.89 -5.25 -0.80
C GLN A 62 -13.96 -6.43 -1.09
N ALA A 63 -13.98 -6.96 -2.32
CA ALA A 63 -13.08 -8.04 -2.74
C ALA A 63 -11.61 -7.67 -2.53
N ARG A 64 -11.21 -6.46 -2.95
CA ARG A 64 -9.85 -5.96 -2.75
C ARG A 64 -9.51 -5.78 -1.28
N ALA A 65 -10.42 -5.24 -0.47
CA ALA A 65 -10.20 -5.06 0.96
C ALA A 65 -10.03 -6.41 1.69
N HIS A 66 -10.84 -7.42 1.34
CA HIS A 66 -10.67 -8.79 1.82
C HIS A 66 -9.30 -9.35 1.41
N TYR A 67 -8.87 -9.21 0.15
CA TYR A 67 -7.55 -9.69 -0.27
C TYR A 67 -6.40 -9.08 0.55
N GLU A 68 -6.45 -7.76 0.78
CA GLU A 68 -5.41 -7.05 1.55
C GLU A 68 -5.43 -7.43 3.04
N LEU A 69 -6.61 -7.73 3.63
CA LEU A 69 -6.72 -8.29 4.97
C LEU A 69 -6.11 -9.70 5.05
N GLY A 70 -6.35 -10.53 4.03
CA GLY A 70 -5.70 -11.83 3.88
C GLY A 70 -4.18 -11.71 3.90
N LEU A 71 -3.63 -10.86 3.03
CA LEU A 71 -2.19 -10.57 2.98
C LEU A 71 -1.66 -10.05 4.32
N PHE A 72 -2.40 -9.19 5.00
CA PHE A 72 -1.99 -8.69 6.31
C PHE A 72 -1.94 -9.80 7.37
N HIS A 73 -2.88 -10.73 7.37
CA HIS A 73 -2.84 -11.85 8.29
C HIS A 73 -1.72 -12.84 7.97
N ASP A 74 -1.54 -13.21 6.71
CA ASP A 74 -0.50 -14.15 6.26
C ASP A 74 0.91 -13.61 6.52
N ASN A 75 1.17 -12.34 6.19
CA ASN A 75 2.47 -11.68 6.46
C ASN A 75 2.81 -11.53 7.94
N ASN A 76 1.84 -11.74 8.84
CA ASN A 76 2.06 -11.74 10.29
C ASN A 76 1.97 -13.16 10.89
N GLY A 77 2.10 -14.22 10.08
CA GLY A 77 2.06 -15.62 10.55
C GLY A 77 0.73 -16.01 11.17
N ARG A 78 -0.38 -15.41 10.70
CA ARG A 78 -1.74 -15.71 11.14
C ARG A 78 -2.54 -16.31 9.99
N GLU A 79 -2.01 -17.36 9.40
CA GLU A 79 -2.54 -18.06 8.22
C GLU A 79 -4.01 -18.44 8.39
N ALA A 80 -4.38 -18.97 9.56
CA ALA A 80 -5.77 -19.34 9.88
C ALA A 80 -6.74 -18.16 9.76
N ARG A 81 -6.29 -16.94 10.09
CA ARG A 81 -7.09 -15.71 9.93
C ARG A 81 -7.07 -15.19 8.49
N ALA A 82 -6.06 -15.51 7.70
CA ALA A 82 -5.95 -15.06 6.30
C ALA A 82 -6.91 -15.80 5.36
N ILE A 83 -7.10 -17.11 5.58
CA ILE A 83 -7.93 -18.00 4.76
C ILE A 83 -9.34 -17.44 4.46
N PRO A 84 -10.16 -17.05 5.46
CA PRO A 84 -11.50 -16.55 5.18
C PRO A 84 -11.48 -15.28 4.33
N HIS A 85 -10.49 -14.41 4.51
CA HIS A 85 -10.35 -13.19 3.73
C HIS A 85 -9.97 -13.47 2.27
N TYR A 86 -9.08 -14.42 1.99
CA TYR A 86 -8.80 -14.81 0.61
C TYR A 86 -10.00 -15.48 -0.07
N ARG A 87 -10.72 -16.34 0.65
CA ARG A 87 -11.94 -16.98 0.14
C ARG A 87 -12.99 -15.94 -0.22
N GLU A 88 -13.23 -14.98 0.66
CA GLU A 88 -14.20 -13.91 0.41
C GLU A 88 -13.78 -13.04 -0.78
N ALA A 89 -12.50 -12.68 -0.89
CA ALA A 89 -12.01 -11.93 -2.05
C ALA A 89 -12.27 -12.65 -3.38
N LEU A 90 -12.03 -13.96 -3.43
CA LEU A 90 -12.32 -14.79 -4.60
C LEU A 90 -13.82 -14.93 -4.85
N ALA A 91 -14.62 -15.10 -3.79
CA ALA A 91 -16.08 -15.21 -3.88
C ALA A 91 -16.75 -13.90 -4.29
N LEU A 92 -16.10 -12.76 -4.07
CA LEU A 92 -16.54 -11.43 -4.49
C LEU A 92 -16.03 -11.03 -5.89
N ASP A 93 -15.47 -11.96 -6.66
CA ASP A 93 -14.91 -11.74 -7.99
C ASP A 93 -13.86 -10.61 -7.99
N ILE A 94 -12.84 -10.75 -7.13
CA ILE A 94 -11.67 -9.86 -7.19
C ILE A 94 -11.11 -9.82 -8.62
N ASP A 95 -10.48 -8.68 -8.97
CA ASP A 95 -9.80 -8.45 -10.24
C ASP A 95 -9.14 -9.73 -10.77
N PRO A 96 -9.50 -10.20 -11.99
CA PRO A 96 -8.97 -11.41 -12.59
C PRO A 96 -7.43 -11.47 -12.61
N ALA A 97 -6.76 -10.31 -12.71
CA ALA A 97 -5.30 -10.25 -12.68
C ALA A 97 -4.71 -10.66 -11.31
N VAL A 98 -5.48 -10.51 -10.23
CA VAL A 98 -5.07 -10.83 -8.85
C VAL A 98 -5.46 -12.26 -8.45
N VAL A 99 -6.39 -12.89 -9.17
CA VAL A 99 -6.89 -14.24 -8.86
C VAL A 99 -5.78 -15.29 -8.71
N PRO A 100 -4.76 -15.38 -9.60
CA PRO A 100 -3.68 -16.35 -9.44
C PRO A 100 -2.90 -16.16 -8.14
N GLU A 101 -2.61 -14.92 -7.76
CA GLU A 101 -1.92 -14.60 -6.50
C GLU A 101 -2.80 -14.94 -5.29
N ALA A 102 -4.08 -14.55 -5.30
CA ALA A 102 -5.01 -14.84 -4.22
C ALA A 102 -5.16 -16.36 -3.97
N LEU A 103 -5.23 -17.15 -5.04
CA LEU A 103 -5.24 -18.62 -4.96
C LEU A 103 -3.91 -19.18 -4.43
N ALA A 104 -2.77 -18.61 -4.83
CA ALA A 104 -1.46 -19.03 -4.35
C ALA A 104 -1.29 -18.77 -2.84
N TRP A 105 -1.69 -17.59 -2.37
CA TRP A 105 -1.63 -17.25 -0.95
C TRP A 105 -2.62 -18.08 -0.12
N LEU A 106 -3.84 -18.27 -0.61
CA LEU A 106 -4.80 -19.18 0.01
C LEU A 106 -4.23 -20.60 0.12
N ALA A 107 -3.61 -21.13 -0.94
CA ALA A 107 -2.96 -22.44 -0.91
C ALA A 107 -1.85 -22.53 0.14
N SER A 108 -0.99 -21.49 0.21
CA SER A 108 0.09 -21.40 1.19
C SER A 108 -0.46 -21.41 2.63
N SER A 109 -1.47 -20.58 2.92
CA SER A 109 -2.09 -20.51 4.25
C SER A 109 -2.83 -21.81 4.62
N LEU A 110 -3.51 -22.46 3.66
CA LEU A 110 -4.14 -23.77 3.86
C LEU A 110 -3.10 -24.84 4.19
N PHE A 111 -1.99 -24.89 3.45
CA PHE A 111 -0.93 -25.87 3.68
C PHE A 111 -0.32 -25.72 5.08
N LYS A 112 0.03 -24.49 5.46
CA LYS A 112 0.59 -24.18 6.79
C LYS A 112 -0.38 -24.45 7.95
N THR A 113 -1.69 -24.48 7.68
CA THR A 113 -2.72 -24.81 8.68
C THR A 113 -3.15 -26.27 8.64
N GLY A 114 -2.39 -27.14 7.97
CA GLY A 114 -2.63 -28.59 7.99
C GLY A 114 -3.75 -29.05 7.06
N GLN A 115 -4.08 -28.26 6.02
CA GLN A 115 -5.10 -28.61 5.02
C GLN A 115 -4.45 -28.87 3.64
N PRO A 116 -3.52 -29.85 3.52
CA PRO A 116 -2.70 -30.04 2.32
C PRO A 116 -3.53 -30.43 1.09
N ARG A 117 -4.61 -31.20 1.26
CA ARG A 117 -5.48 -31.59 0.13
C ARG A 117 -6.16 -30.39 -0.53
N GLU A 118 -6.75 -29.49 0.26
CA GLU A 118 -7.34 -28.27 -0.30
C GLU A 118 -6.26 -27.33 -0.84
N ALA A 119 -5.11 -27.23 -0.16
CA ALA A 119 -3.98 -26.44 -0.64
C ALA A 119 -3.53 -26.88 -2.04
N SER A 120 -3.44 -28.19 -2.30
CA SER A 120 -3.08 -28.74 -3.63
C SER A 120 -4.05 -28.26 -4.71
N LEU A 121 -5.37 -28.34 -4.44
CA LEU A 121 -6.40 -27.90 -5.37
C LEU A 121 -6.25 -26.41 -5.70
N ARG A 122 -6.05 -25.55 -4.69
CA ARG A 122 -5.90 -24.10 -4.88
C ARG A 122 -4.61 -23.74 -5.61
N ALA A 123 -3.49 -24.37 -5.25
CA ALA A 123 -2.21 -24.16 -5.92
C ALA A 123 -2.26 -24.61 -7.40
N GLY A 124 -2.93 -25.74 -7.69
CA GLY A 124 -3.15 -26.20 -9.05
C GLY A 124 -4.05 -25.26 -9.87
N GLN A 125 -5.08 -24.67 -9.25
CA GLN A 125 -5.88 -23.61 -9.88
C GLN A 125 -5.04 -22.38 -10.20
N ALA A 126 -4.25 -21.88 -9.25
CA ALA A 126 -3.35 -20.74 -9.45
C ALA A 126 -2.36 -21.00 -10.60
N LEU A 127 -1.80 -22.23 -10.66
CA LEU A 127 -0.81 -22.61 -11.67
C LEU A 127 -1.39 -22.61 -13.09
N ARG A 128 -2.67 -22.96 -13.26
CA ARG A 128 -3.34 -22.92 -14.57
C ARG A 128 -3.66 -21.51 -15.04
N LEU A 129 -3.78 -20.56 -14.12
CA LEU A 129 -4.19 -19.17 -14.41
C LEU A 129 -3.00 -18.22 -14.53
N THR A 130 -1.88 -18.51 -13.86
CA THR A 130 -0.71 -17.64 -13.88
C THR A 130 0.01 -17.69 -15.23
N THR A 131 0.40 -16.52 -15.72
CA THR A 131 1.40 -16.36 -16.80
C THR A 131 2.71 -15.78 -16.28
N ASP A 132 2.79 -15.45 -14.98
CA ASP A 132 4.01 -14.97 -14.34
C ASP A 132 4.92 -16.16 -13.97
N PRO A 133 6.13 -16.26 -14.57
CA PRO A 133 7.08 -17.35 -14.29
C PRO A 133 7.57 -17.36 -12.84
N SER A 134 7.58 -16.20 -12.16
CA SER A 134 8.00 -16.10 -10.76
C SER A 134 7.00 -16.79 -9.84
N LEU A 135 5.72 -16.46 -10.02
CA LEU A 135 4.61 -17.10 -9.30
C LEU A 135 4.51 -18.60 -9.66
N GLU A 136 4.68 -18.94 -10.94
CA GLU A 136 4.72 -20.33 -11.40
C GLU A 136 5.79 -21.15 -10.65
N GLY A 137 7.02 -20.62 -10.57
CA GLY A 137 8.12 -21.26 -9.85
C GLY A 137 7.84 -21.43 -8.35
N LEU A 138 7.17 -20.46 -7.71
CA LEU A 138 6.73 -20.55 -6.33
C LEU A 138 5.69 -21.66 -6.14
N LEU A 139 4.67 -21.70 -6.99
CA LEU A 139 3.61 -22.69 -6.95
C LEU A 139 4.14 -24.11 -7.15
N ARG A 140 5.07 -24.32 -8.09
CA ARG A 140 5.72 -25.63 -8.29
C ARG A 140 6.50 -26.10 -7.07
N ARG A 141 7.18 -25.19 -6.37
CA ARG A 141 7.86 -25.52 -5.10
C ARG A 141 6.86 -25.85 -4.00
N LEU A 142 5.76 -25.11 -3.91
CA LEU A 142 4.72 -25.34 -2.93
C LEU A 142 4.02 -26.70 -3.15
N LEU A 143 3.64 -27.01 -4.39
CA LEU A 143 3.00 -28.28 -4.75
C LEU A 143 3.85 -29.48 -4.37
N ARG A 144 5.16 -29.48 -4.67
CA ARG A 144 6.05 -30.57 -4.23
C ARG A 144 6.07 -30.80 -2.73
N ARG A 145 5.95 -29.73 -1.92
CA ARG A 145 5.87 -29.84 -0.45
C ARG A 145 4.52 -30.38 -0.01
N ILE A 146 3.44 -29.96 -0.69
CA ILE A 146 2.08 -30.44 -0.43
C ILE A 146 1.97 -31.93 -0.76
N ASP A 147 2.43 -32.36 -1.93
CA ASP A 147 2.33 -33.75 -2.40
C ASP A 147 3.02 -34.69 -1.41
N ARG A 148 4.24 -34.34 -0.98
CA ARG A 148 4.97 -35.07 0.06
C ARG A 148 4.17 -35.18 1.37
N ALA A 149 3.54 -34.09 1.81
CA ALA A 149 2.76 -34.10 3.05
C ALA A 149 1.44 -34.88 2.91
N VAL A 150 0.85 -34.94 1.72
CA VAL A 150 -0.32 -35.78 1.45
C VAL A 150 0.08 -37.25 1.50
N ASP A 151 1.18 -37.63 0.86
CA ASP A 151 1.69 -39.00 0.83
C ASP A 151 2.07 -39.50 2.24
N GLU A 152 2.67 -38.65 3.08
CA GLU A 152 3.03 -38.97 4.48
C GLU A 152 1.80 -39.12 5.40
N SER A 153 0.61 -38.70 4.96
CA SER A 153 -0.64 -38.76 5.74
C SER A 153 -1.55 -39.95 5.37
N GLN A 154 -1.07 -40.87 4.53
CA GLN A 154 -1.77 -42.10 4.12
C GLN A 154 -1.15 -43.32 4.81
#